data_AF-A0A384YCU8-F1
#
_entry.id   AF-A0A384YCU8-F1
#
_cell.length_a   1.000
_cell.length_b   1.000
_cell.length_c   1.000
_cell.angle_alpha   90.00
_cell.angle_beta   90.00
_cell.angle_gamma   90.00
#
_symmetry.space_group_name_H-M   'P 1'
#
loop_
_entity.id
_entity.type
_entity.pdbx_description
1 polymer ?
#
loop_
_entity_poly.entity_id
_entity_poly.type
_entity_poly.pdbx_seq_one_letter_code
_entity_poly.pdbx_strand_id
1 'polypeptide(L)'
;MQRLVKPSDYVLQDVLGQSMYQIPWEPRLCPGNPAEDPEAGALLYNAFVQDQAKGVVPRTPAEQMSDILDWVFETAGEPARSLAADLAAAYLGNHAFLIDDLDDWDAETKSHRAHMVFHGEDIRGLSARTVMKLRARAAAGF
;
A
#
# COMPACT_ATOMS: atom_id res chain seq x y z
N MET A 1 -1.78 -25.23 7.55
CA MET A 1 -2.77 -25.39 8.63
C MET A 1 -3.09 -23.98 9.13
N GLN A 2 -4.31 -23.48 8.95
CA GLN A 2 -4.68 -22.13 9.40
C GLN A 2 -4.95 -22.18 10.91
N ARG A 3 -4.05 -21.58 11.69
CA ARG A 3 -4.15 -21.49 13.16
C ARG A 3 -4.14 -20.02 13.54
N LEU A 4 -5.02 -19.65 14.47
CA LEU A 4 -4.96 -18.35 15.12
C LEU A 4 -3.82 -18.33 16.15
N VAL A 5 -3.17 -17.19 16.23
CA VAL A 5 -1.98 -16.93 17.05
C VAL A 5 -2.38 -16.15 18.29
N LYS A 6 -1.74 -16.47 19.41
CA LYS A 6 -1.80 -15.71 20.65
C LYS A 6 -0.50 -14.89 20.79
N PRO A 7 -0.50 -13.78 21.56
CA PRO A 7 0.73 -13.03 21.83
C PRO A 7 1.86 -13.91 22.38
N SER A 8 1.54 -14.90 23.21
CA SER A 8 2.49 -15.87 23.78
C SER A 8 3.15 -16.82 22.77
N ASP A 9 2.61 -16.91 21.56
CA ASP A 9 3.15 -17.78 20.50
C ASP A 9 4.33 -17.12 19.77
N TYR A 10 4.56 -15.82 19.97
CA TYR A 10 5.67 -15.08 19.40
C TYR A 10 6.97 -15.34 20.15
N VAL A 11 8.06 -15.44 19.40
CA VAL A 11 9.42 -15.61 19.91
C VAL A 11 10.29 -14.49 19.37
N LEU A 12 11.06 -13.85 20.24
CA LEU A 12 12.02 -12.82 19.83
C LEU A 12 13.15 -13.46 19.02
N GLN A 13 13.38 -12.97 17.80
CA GLN A 13 14.43 -13.41 16.88
C GLN A 13 15.13 -12.21 16.25
N ASP A 14 16.35 -12.41 15.77
CA ASP A 14 17.02 -11.43 14.93
C ASP A 14 16.49 -11.55 13.49
N VAL A 15 15.98 -10.45 12.96
CA VAL A 15 15.40 -10.37 11.63
C VAL A 15 15.95 -9.13 10.96
N LEU A 16 16.73 -9.32 9.89
CA LEU A 16 17.39 -8.23 9.15
C LEU A 16 18.25 -7.32 10.05
N GLY A 17 18.87 -7.87 11.11
CA GLY A 17 19.69 -7.13 12.06
C GLY A 17 18.90 -6.36 13.12
N GLN A 18 17.60 -6.62 13.25
CA GLN A 18 16.74 -6.08 14.30
C GLN A 18 16.09 -7.19 15.10
N SER A 19 16.06 -7.04 16.43
CA SER A 19 15.33 -7.95 17.32
C SER A 19 13.83 -7.73 17.17
N MET A 20 13.13 -8.68 16.54
CA MET A 20 11.69 -8.66 16.31
C MET A 20 11.02 -9.95 16.78
N TYR A 21 9.74 -9.88 17.10
CA TYR A 21 8.94 -11.04 17.48
C TYR A 21 8.42 -11.76 16.24
N GLN A 22 8.65 -13.07 16.16
CA GLN A 22 8.17 -13.92 15.05
C GLN A 22 7.36 -15.11 15.54
N ILE A 23 6.44 -15.55 14.69
CA ILE A 23 5.69 -16.80 14.85
C ILE A 23 6.56 -17.95 14.31
N PRO A 24 7.02 -18.90 15.15
CA PRO A 24 8.03 -19.88 14.76
C PRO A 24 7.63 -20.82 13.60
N TRP A 25 6.33 -21.05 13.43
CA TRP A 25 5.79 -21.93 12.39
C TRP A 25 5.29 -21.21 11.14
N GLU A 26 5.35 -19.88 11.12
CA GLU A 26 4.99 -19.09 9.94
C GLU A 26 6.26 -18.52 9.31
N PRO A 27 6.79 -19.16 8.25
CA PRO A 27 8.02 -18.71 7.60
C PRO A 27 7.80 -17.50 6.67
N ARG A 28 6.54 -17.12 6.38
CA ARG A 28 6.23 -16.01 5.47
C ARG A 28 6.33 -14.68 6.21
N LEU A 29 6.89 -13.69 5.53
CA LEU A 29 6.69 -12.28 5.89
C LEU A 29 5.25 -11.90 5.51
N CYS A 30 4.44 -11.63 6.52
CA CYS A 30 3.03 -11.31 6.34
C CYS A 30 2.56 -10.31 7.40
N PRO A 31 1.36 -9.73 7.28
CA PRO A 31 0.83 -8.84 8.31
C PRO A 31 0.89 -9.51 9.69
N GLY A 32 1.52 -8.81 10.64
CA GLY A 32 1.74 -9.29 12.00
C GLY A 32 2.95 -10.22 12.20
N ASN A 33 3.74 -10.56 11.17
CA ASN A 33 4.91 -11.44 11.32
C ASN A 33 6.04 -11.07 10.33
N PRO A 34 7.21 -10.59 10.80
CA PRO A 34 7.56 -10.24 12.18
C PRO A 34 6.75 -9.04 12.72
N ALA A 35 6.72 -8.89 14.04
CA ALA A 35 6.11 -7.76 14.73
C ALA A 35 7.03 -7.19 15.83
N GLU A 36 6.92 -5.90 16.11
CA GLU A 36 7.60 -5.26 17.25
C GLU A 36 6.87 -5.54 18.58
N ASP A 37 5.54 -5.69 18.51
CA ASP A 37 4.67 -6.00 19.65
C ASP A 37 3.85 -7.26 19.35
N PRO A 38 3.97 -8.33 20.16
CA PRO A 38 3.19 -9.55 20.01
C PRO A 38 1.67 -9.38 20.09
N GLU A 39 1.17 -8.41 20.85
CA GLU A 39 -0.28 -8.15 20.97
C GLU A 39 -0.84 -7.59 19.65
N ALA A 40 -0.25 -6.49 19.16
CA ALA A 40 -0.59 -5.92 17.86
C ALA A 40 -0.34 -6.92 16.71
N GLY A 41 0.77 -7.66 16.76
CA GLY A 41 1.10 -8.69 15.77
C GLY A 41 0.04 -9.79 15.69
N ALA A 42 -0.40 -10.32 16.84
CA ALA A 42 -1.42 -11.36 16.89
C ALA A 42 -2.74 -10.89 16.25
N LEU A 43 -3.16 -9.65 16.51
CA LEU A 43 -4.37 -9.08 15.91
C LEU A 43 -4.27 -9.02 14.37
N LEU A 44 -3.16 -8.47 13.86
CA LEU A 44 -2.93 -8.33 12.41
C LEU A 44 -2.82 -9.70 11.72
N TYR A 45 -2.07 -10.63 12.29
CA TYR A 45 -1.90 -11.96 11.74
C TYR A 45 -3.23 -12.74 11.71
N ASN A 46 -4.00 -12.67 12.78
CA ASN A 46 -5.30 -13.35 12.85
C ASN A 46 -6.29 -12.80 11.83
N ALA A 47 -6.33 -11.47 11.64
CA ALA A 47 -7.14 -10.85 10.58
C ALA A 47 -6.70 -11.36 9.20
N PHE A 48 -5.39 -11.37 8.92
CA PHE A 48 -4.83 -11.86 7.66
C PHE A 48 -5.14 -13.34 7.37
N VAL A 49 -5.08 -14.21 8.37
CA VAL A 49 -5.44 -15.63 8.22
C VAL A 49 -6.94 -15.81 8.01
N GLN A 50 -7.77 -15.04 8.71
CA GLN A 50 -9.21 -15.07 8.53
C GLN A 50 -9.64 -14.58 7.14
N ASP A 51 -9.00 -13.55 6.60
CA ASP A 51 -9.28 -13.05 5.27
C ASP A 51 -8.87 -14.05 4.20
N GLN A 52 -7.71 -14.70 4.33
CA GLN A 52 -7.36 -15.84 3.48
C GLN A 52 -8.36 -16.99 3.58
N ALA A 53 -8.86 -17.31 4.78
CA ALA A 53 -9.87 -18.34 4.98
C ALA A 53 -11.20 -18.02 4.27
N LYS A 54 -11.56 -16.74 4.18
CA LYS A 54 -12.71 -16.24 3.41
C LYS A 54 -12.46 -16.20 1.90
N GLY A 55 -11.26 -16.55 1.44
CA GLY A 55 -10.87 -16.45 0.04
C GLY A 55 -10.55 -15.04 -0.42
N VAL A 56 -10.30 -14.09 0.49
CA VAL A 56 -9.82 -12.75 0.15
C VAL A 56 -8.37 -12.90 -0.31
N VAL A 57 -8.16 -12.74 -1.62
CA VAL A 57 -6.82 -12.73 -2.21
C VAL A 57 -6.26 -11.30 -2.09
N PRO A 58 -5.02 -11.11 -1.63
CA PRO A 58 -4.38 -9.81 -1.66
C PRO A 58 -4.41 -9.25 -3.10
N ARG A 59 -4.82 -7.99 -3.25
CA ARG A 59 -4.83 -7.32 -4.55
C ARG A 59 -3.42 -7.36 -5.15
N THR A 60 -3.33 -7.78 -6.40
CA THR A 60 -2.09 -7.72 -7.18
C THR A 60 -1.65 -6.26 -7.35
N PRO A 61 -0.36 -5.98 -7.59
CA PRO A 61 0.14 -4.66 -7.96
C PRO A 61 -0.71 -3.92 -9.01
N ALA A 62 -1.11 -4.64 -10.06
CA ALA A 62 -1.94 -4.10 -11.13
C ALA A 62 -3.35 -3.73 -10.65
N GLU A 63 -3.97 -4.55 -9.80
CA GLU A 63 -5.27 -4.24 -9.20
C GLU A 63 -5.17 -3.04 -8.25
N GLN A 64 -4.12 -2.94 -7.43
CA GLN A 64 -3.90 -1.80 -6.54
C GLN A 64 -3.76 -0.50 -7.33
N MET A 65 -3.00 -0.53 -8.43
CA MET A 65 -2.89 0.61 -9.35
C MET A 65 -4.25 0.97 -9.97
N SER A 66 -5.04 -0.03 -10.39
CA SER A 66 -6.38 0.21 -10.92
C SER A 66 -7.29 0.86 -9.89
N ASP A 67 -7.33 0.31 -8.67
CA ASP A 67 -8.16 0.82 -7.57
C ASP A 67 -7.80 2.30 -7.24
N ILE A 68 -6.52 2.65 -7.26
CA ILE A 68 -6.05 4.03 -7.06
C ILE A 68 -6.48 4.95 -8.20
N LEU A 69 -6.34 4.50 -9.45
CA LEU A 69 -6.77 5.27 -10.61
C LEU A 69 -8.29 5.51 -10.60
N ASP A 70 -9.06 4.47 -10.29
CA ASP A 70 -10.53 4.57 -10.18
C ASP A 70 -10.92 5.56 -9.09
N TRP A 71 -10.30 5.47 -7.90
CA TRP A 71 -10.50 6.45 -6.83
C TRP A 71 -10.16 7.88 -7.27
N VAL A 72 -9.04 8.10 -7.95
CA VAL A 72 -8.62 9.42 -8.46
C VAL A 72 -9.64 9.99 -9.46
N PHE A 73 -10.26 9.13 -10.27
CA PHE A 73 -11.21 9.55 -11.29
C PHE A 73 -12.63 9.77 -10.76
N GLU A 74 -13.03 9.04 -9.73
CA GLU A 74 -14.39 9.10 -9.17
C GLU A 74 -14.50 10.11 -8.01
N THR A 75 -13.43 10.28 -7.24
CA THR A 75 -13.42 11.16 -6.07
C THR A 75 -13.30 12.62 -6.48
N ALA A 76 -14.24 13.44 -5.99
CA ALA A 76 -14.24 14.88 -6.18
C ALA A 76 -13.26 15.58 -5.20
N GLY A 77 -12.92 16.84 -5.50
CA GLY A 77 -12.11 17.66 -4.60
C GLY A 77 -10.61 17.69 -4.90
N GLU A 78 -9.90 18.44 -4.07
CA GLU A 78 -8.47 18.74 -4.21
C GLU A 78 -7.56 17.52 -4.04
N PRO A 79 -7.78 16.61 -3.07
CA PRO A 79 -6.85 15.51 -2.83
C PRO A 79 -6.71 14.57 -4.04
N ALA A 80 -7.84 14.19 -4.65
CA ALA A 80 -7.86 13.40 -5.88
C ALA A 80 -7.24 14.13 -7.07
N ARG A 81 -7.43 15.46 -7.16
CA ARG A 81 -6.83 16.30 -8.22
C ARG A 81 -5.31 16.40 -8.08
N SER A 82 -4.82 16.63 -6.87
CA SER A 82 -3.40 16.67 -6.53
C SER A 82 -2.74 15.33 -6.83
N LEU A 83 -3.34 14.22 -6.40
CA LEU A 83 -2.83 12.88 -6.71
C LEU A 83 -2.82 12.60 -8.23
N ALA A 84 -3.83 13.07 -8.99
CA ALA A 84 -3.82 12.97 -10.45
C ALA A 84 -2.65 13.74 -11.09
N ALA A 85 -2.33 14.93 -10.57
CA ALA A 85 -1.22 15.73 -11.05
C ALA A 85 0.12 15.03 -10.79
N ASP A 86 0.30 14.47 -9.60
CA ASP A 86 1.52 13.77 -9.21
C ASP A 86 1.72 12.47 -10.00
N LEU A 87 0.66 11.70 -10.24
CA LEU A 87 0.72 10.52 -11.11
C LEU A 87 1.11 10.87 -12.55
N ALA A 88 0.56 11.97 -13.09
CA ALA A 88 0.91 12.44 -14.42
C ALA A 88 2.36 12.97 -14.49
N ALA A 89 2.83 13.64 -13.43
CA ALA A 89 4.21 14.09 -13.32
C ALA A 89 5.19 12.91 -13.16
N ALA A 90 4.80 11.88 -12.41
CA ALA A 90 5.58 10.66 -12.22
C ALA A 90 5.72 9.86 -13.53
N TYR A 91 4.65 9.79 -14.33
CA TYR A 91 4.74 9.22 -15.68
C TYR A 91 5.79 9.93 -16.56
N LEU A 92 5.92 11.26 -16.43
CA LEU A 92 6.90 12.06 -17.17
C LEU A 92 8.31 12.01 -16.55
N GLY A 93 8.49 11.37 -15.39
CA GLY A 93 9.75 11.38 -14.64
C GLY A 93 10.03 12.68 -13.88
N ASN A 94 9.04 13.55 -13.73
CA ASN A 94 9.16 14.85 -13.04
C ASN A 94 8.74 14.79 -11.56
N HIS A 95 8.24 13.65 -11.10
CA HIS A 95 7.84 13.40 -9.72
C HIS A 95 8.24 11.97 -9.33
N ALA A 96 8.62 11.78 -8.07
CA ALA A 96 8.87 10.47 -7.49
C ALA A 96 8.16 10.41 -6.13
N PHE A 97 7.44 9.31 -5.89
CA PHE A 97 6.86 9.04 -4.58
C PHE A 97 7.97 8.46 -3.70
N LEU A 98 8.36 9.19 -2.67
CA LEU A 98 9.40 8.78 -1.74
C LEU A 98 8.80 8.41 -0.39
N ILE A 99 9.37 7.39 0.26
CA ILE A 99 8.95 7.01 1.62
C ILE A 99 9.22 8.12 2.63
N ASP A 100 10.26 8.93 2.37
CA ASP A 100 10.65 10.05 3.23
C ASP A 100 9.60 11.18 3.25
N ASP A 101 8.77 11.28 2.21
CA ASP A 101 7.72 12.30 2.11
C ASP A 101 6.40 11.86 2.80
N LEU A 102 6.38 10.68 3.41
CA LEU A 102 5.15 10.09 3.97
C LEU A 102 4.48 11.03 4.97
N ASP A 103 5.24 11.70 5.83
CA ASP A 103 4.69 12.58 6.86
C ASP A 103 4.05 13.86 6.32
N ASP A 104 4.45 14.29 5.11
CA ASP A 104 3.96 15.51 4.47
C ASP A 104 2.68 15.30 3.65
N TRP A 105 2.26 14.04 3.45
CA TRP A 105 1.07 13.75 2.65
C TRP A 105 -0.24 13.89 3.42
N ASP A 106 -1.24 14.46 2.75
CA ASP A 106 -2.62 14.54 3.24
C ASP A 106 -3.14 13.16 3.65
N ALA A 107 -3.81 13.08 4.80
CA ALA A 107 -4.30 11.82 5.35
C ALA A 107 -5.19 11.03 4.37
N GLU A 108 -5.95 11.73 3.51
CA GLU A 108 -6.84 11.14 2.52
C GLU A 108 -6.09 10.47 1.36
N THR A 109 -4.90 10.96 0.99
CA THR A 109 -4.09 10.39 -0.11
C THR A 109 -2.88 9.62 0.38
N LYS A 110 -2.54 9.70 1.67
CA LYS A 110 -1.36 9.08 2.29
C LYS A 110 -1.25 7.60 1.98
N SER A 111 -2.34 6.82 2.11
CA SER A 111 -2.32 5.39 1.79
C SER A 111 -2.05 5.15 0.30
N HIS A 112 -2.74 5.86 -0.59
CA HIS A 112 -2.55 5.75 -2.04
C HIS A 112 -1.12 6.10 -2.45
N ARG A 113 -0.57 7.20 -1.94
CA ARG A 113 0.80 7.66 -2.21
C ARG A 113 1.85 6.69 -1.67
N ALA A 114 1.62 6.09 -0.50
CA ALA A 114 2.51 5.08 0.07
C ALA A 114 2.62 3.84 -0.83
N HIS A 115 1.51 3.41 -1.45
CA HIS A 115 1.57 2.35 -2.47
C HIS A 115 2.43 2.77 -3.66
N MET A 116 2.30 4.01 -4.15
CA MET A 116 3.00 4.48 -5.35
C MET A 116 4.53 4.48 -5.23
N VAL A 117 5.09 4.52 -4.02
CA VAL A 117 6.54 4.37 -3.77
C VAL A 117 7.10 3.11 -4.45
N PHE A 118 6.30 2.03 -4.52
CA PHE A 118 6.72 0.74 -5.08
C PHE A 118 6.30 0.52 -6.54
N HIS A 119 5.55 1.45 -7.14
CA HIS A 119 4.92 1.28 -8.45
C HIS A 119 5.50 2.19 -9.55
N GLY A 120 6.74 2.68 -9.38
CA GLY A 120 7.35 3.58 -10.37
C GLY A 120 7.50 2.98 -11.79
N GLU A 121 7.64 1.66 -11.93
CA GLU A 121 7.61 0.99 -13.23
C GLU A 121 6.19 0.89 -13.80
N ASP A 122 5.22 0.54 -12.96
CA ASP A 122 3.81 0.43 -13.36
C ASP A 122 3.25 1.80 -13.80
N ILE A 123 3.65 2.88 -13.12
CA ILE A 123 3.28 4.26 -13.50
C ILE A 123 3.82 4.58 -14.90
N ARG A 124 5.07 4.22 -15.21
CA ARG A 124 5.66 4.42 -16.56
C ARG A 124 4.99 3.55 -17.63
N GLY A 125 4.38 2.44 -17.24
CA GLY A 125 3.61 1.55 -18.10
C GLY A 125 2.17 2.00 -18.38
N LEU A 126 1.70 3.10 -17.80
CA LEU A 126 0.33 3.58 -18.00
C LEU A 126 0.04 3.91 -19.47
N SER A 127 -1.16 3.58 -19.91
CA SER A 127 -1.60 3.90 -21.27
C SER A 127 -1.68 5.41 -21.49
N ALA A 128 -1.41 5.88 -22.71
CA ALA A 128 -1.55 7.29 -23.07
C ALA A 128 -2.96 7.84 -22.76
N ARG A 129 -4.00 7.03 -22.94
CA ARG A 129 -5.39 7.38 -22.59
C ARG A 129 -5.54 7.66 -21.10
N THR A 130 -4.98 6.82 -20.25
CA THR A 130 -5.02 7.00 -18.79
C THR A 130 -4.28 8.26 -18.38
N VAL A 131 -3.09 8.49 -18.92
CA VAL A 131 -2.29 9.70 -18.64
C VAL A 131 -3.01 10.97 -19.09
N MET A 132 -3.67 10.96 -20.25
CA MET A 132 -4.48 12.08 -20.70
C MET A 132 -5.65 12.36 -19.76
N LYS A 133 -6.31 11.32 -19.24
CA LYS A 133 -7.40 11.46 -18.25
C LYS A 133 -6.89 12.05 -16.93
N LEU A 134 -5.72 11.60 -16.45
CA LEU A 134 -5.07 12.17 -15.25
C LEU A 134 -4.73 13.66 -15.45
N ARG A 135 -4.15 14.03 -16.60
CA ARG A 135 -3.84 15.43 -16.92
C ARG A 135 -5.09 16.30 -17.02
N ALA A 136 -6.17 15.78 -17.62
CA ALA A 136 -7.45 16.48 -17.69
C ALA A 136 -8.03 16.67 -16.28
N ARG A 137 -7.94 15.65 -15.41
CA ARG A 137 -8.37 15.74 -14.02
C ARG A 137 -7.57 16.79 -13.24
N ALA A 138 -6.24 16.79 -13.38
CA ALA A 138 -5.35 17.76 -12.76
C ALA A 138 -5.67 19.21 -13.19
N ALA A 139 -5.99 19.40 -14.47
CA ALA A 139 -6.31 20.70 -15.06
C ALA A 139 -7.75 21.17 -14.80
N ALA A 140 -8.65 20.29 -14.35
CA ALA A 140 -10.01 20.65 -14.02
C ALA A 140 -10.04 21.48 -12.71
N GLY A 141 -9.88 22.78 -12.86
CA GLY A 141 -10.07 23.77 -11.81
C GLY A 141 -10.97 24.91 -12.31
N PHE A 142 -12.27 24.79 -12.00
CA PHE A 142 -13.25 25.79 -11.55
C PHE A 142 -14.61 25.11 -11.44
#